data_AF-A0A6L7U0F2-F1
#
_entry.id   AF-A0A6L7U0F2-F1
#
_cell.length_a   1.000
_cell.length_b   1.000
_cell.length_c   1.000
_cell.angle_alpha   90.00
_cell.angle_beta   90.00
_cell.angle_gamma   90.00
#
_symmetry.space_group_name_H-M   'P 1'
#
loop_
_entity.id
_entity.type
_entity.pdbx_description
1 polymer ?
#
loop_
_entity_poly.entity_id
_entity_poly.type
_entity_poly.pdbx_seq_one_letter_code
_entity_poly.pdbx_strand_id
1 'polypeptide(L)'
;MAKHQNRLIRIGEAAALMGVGVKTMRKWEETGELLPARKSAAGTRYYDRAALLGTSNESAATVGYARVSGPDQKADLDRQHAALEAYCAARGWRTEIIRDLGSGLQYDKPGLQRLLDLILRRRMQRLVLTHGDRLLRFGAELVFALCEKQGVEVVVIHGTDPPSFEEELARDMLEIITEFSARLYGRRSPKARKLIEVLKSEEGPATAP
;
A
#
# COMPACT_ATOMS: atom_id res chain seq x y z
N MET A 1 -3.00 7.50 -36.50
CA MET A 1 -4.45 7.20 -36.48
C MET A 1 -4.65 5.73 -36.83
N ALA A 2 -4.66 4.82 -35.86
CA ALA A 2 -4.85 3.39 -36.13
C ALA A 2 -5.67 2.70 -35.02
N LYS A 3 -6.90 2.30 -35.40
CA LYS A 3 -7.74 1.22 -34.85
C LYS A 3 -7.98 1.15 -33.33
N HIS A 4 -8.86 2.03 -32.82
CA HIS A 4 -9.61 1.81 -31.57
C HIS A 4 -10.97 1.13 -31.80
N GLN A 5 -11.00 0.03 -32.56
CA GLN A 5 -12.20 -0.78 -32.73
C GLN A 5 -11.97 -2.15 -32.11
N ASN A 6 -12.15 -2.26 -30.79
CA ASN A 6 -12.95 -3.31 -30.11
C ASN A 6 -12.70 -3.31 -28.58
N ARG A 7 -12.96 -2.18 -27.89
CA ARG A 7 -12.73 -2.03 -26.45
C ARG A 7 -13.85 -2.66 -25.58
N LEU A 8 -15.06 -2.76 -26.12
CA LEU A 8 -16.26 -3.18 -25.39
C LEU A 8 -16.82 -4.50 -25.95
N ILE A 9 -16.91 -5.52 -25.10
CA ILE A 9 -17.41 -6.86 -25.42
C ILE A 9 -18.75 -7.14 -24.73
N ARG A 10 -19.59 -7.99 -25.34
CA ARG A 10 -20.92 -8.33 -24.77
C ARG A 10 -20.77 -9.32 -23.61
N ILE A 11 -21.79 -9.40 -22.75
CA ILE A 11 -21.77 -10.28 -21.57
C ILE A 11 -21.42 -11.75 -21.87
N GLY A 12 -21.84 -12.30 -23.02
CA GLY A 12 -21.50 -13.67 -23.39
C GLY A 12 -20.00 -13.87 -23.64
N GLU A 13 -19.40 -12.94 -24.38
CA GLU A 13 -17.95 -12.93 -24.65
C GLU A 13 -17.16 -12.60 -23.38
N ALA A 14 -17.65 -11.67 -22.55
CA ALA A 14 -17.07 -11.37 -21.25
C ALA A 14 -17.08 -12.57 -20.29
N ALA A 15 -18.20 -13.30 -20.23
CA ALA A 15 -18.32 -14.50 -19.41
C ALA A 15 -17.35 -15.59 -19.86
N ALA A 16 -17.24 -15.81 -21.18
CA ALA A 16 -16.27 -16.74 -21.76
C ALA A 16 -14.82 -16.33 -21.44
N LEU A 17 -14.50 -15.03 -21.54
CA LEU A 17 -13.18 -14.49 -21.23
C LEU A 17 -12.80 -14.67 -19.75
N MET A 18 -13.77 -14.53 -18.85
CA MET A 18 -13.60 -14.68 -17.40
C MET A 18 -13.68 -16.14 -16.93
N GLY A 19 -13.97 -17.09 -17.82
CA GLY A 19 -14.14 -18.50 -17.46
C GLY A 19 -15.35 -18.79 -16.57
N VAL A 20 -16.38 -17.94 -16.61
CA VAL A 20 -17.59 -18.07 -15.77
C VAL A 20 -18.87 -18.08 -16.61
N GLY A 21 -19.99 -18.48 -16.00
CA GLY A 21 -21.30 -18.40 -16.65
C GLY A 21 -21.85 -16.96 -16.68
N VAL A 22 -22.67 -16.65 -17.70
CA VAL A 22 -23.38 -15.35 -17.82
C VAL A 22 -24.24 -15.03 -16.58
N LYS A 23 -24.80 -16.06 -15.92
CA LYS A 23 -25.57 -15.89 -14.68
C LYS A 23 -24.69 -15.34 -13.54
N THR A 24 -23.44 -15.79 -13.44
CA THR A 24 -22.47 -15.30 -12.45
C THR A 24 -22.15 -13.83 -12.69
N MET A 25 -21.93 -13.42 -13.95
CA MET A 25 -21.71 -12.02 -14.31
C MET A 25 -22.89 -11.11 -13.91
N ARG A 26 -24.14 -11.60 -14.04
CA ARG A 26 -25.34 -10.86 -13.60
C ARG A 26 -25.43 -10.77 -12.07
N LYS A 27 -25.09 -11.85 -11.36
CA LYS A 27 -25.02 -11.85 -9.89
C LYS A 27 -23.99 -10.82 -9.40
N TRP A 28 -22.82 -10.76 -10.02
CA TRP A 28 -21.79 -9.77 -9.68
C TRP A 28 -22.22 -8.32 -9.96
N GLU A 29 -23.09 -8.10 -10.94
CA GLU A 29 -23.71 -6.80 -11.14
C GLU A 29 -24.70 -6.46 -10.03
N GLU A 30 -25.52 -7.42 -9.60
CA GLU A 30 -26.48 -7.25 -8.49
C GLU A 30 -25.78 -7.00 -7.15
N THR A 31 -24.66 -7.67 -6.88
CA THR A 31 -23.86 -7.49 -5.66
C THR A 31 -22.92 -6.28 -5.74
N GLY A 32 -22.74 -5.69 -6.92
CA GLY A 32 -21.82 -4.57 -7.16
C GLY A 32 -20.35 -4.97 -7.28
N GLU A 33 -20.03 -6.27 -7.32
CA GLU A 33 -18.68 -6.80 -7.53
C GLU A 33 -18.14 -6.50 -8.93
N LEU A 34 -19.01 -6.48 -9.96
CA LEU A 34 -18.63 -6.18 -11.34
C LEU A 34 -19.78 -5.49 -12.08
N LEU A 35 -19.56 -4.23 -12.46
CA LEU A 35 -20.54 -3.44 -13.19
C LEU A 35 -20.20 -3.38 -14.70
N PRO A 36 -21.19 -3.44 -15.60
CA PRO A 36 -20.97 -3.23 -17.02
C PRO A 36 -20.56 -1.78 -17.29
N ALA A 37 -19.59 -1.58 -18.19
CA ALA A 37 -19.14 -0.26 -18.60
C ALA A 37 -20.24 0.53 -19.34
N ARG A 38 -21.13 -0.17 -20.04
CA ARG A 38 -22.29 0.42 -20.72
C ARG A 38 -23.46 -0.56 -20.74
N LYS A 39 -24.68 -0.02 -20.61
CA LYS A 39 -25.93 -0.72 -20.96
C LYS A 39 -26.59 -0.03 -22.15
N SER A 40 -27.05 -0.79 -23.13
CA SER A 40 -27.91 -0.24 -24.19
C SER A 40 -29.33 0.01 -23.68
N ALA A 41 -30.11 0.80 -24.41
CA ALA A 41 -31.54 0.99 -24.12
C ALA A 41 -32.32 -0.34 -24.11
N ALA A 42 -31.89 -1.33 -24.89
CA ALA A 42 -32.46 -2.68 -24.90
C ALA A 42 -31.95 -3.59 -23.77
N GLY A 43 -31.16 -3.08 -22.82
CA GLY A 43 -30.65 -3.84 -21.67
C GLY A 43 -29.43 -4.74 -21.96
N THR A 44 -28.81 -4.62 -23.13
CA THR A 44 -27.57 -5.36 -23.43
C THR A 44 -26.40 -4.76 -22.66
N ARG A 45 -25.63 -5.61 -21.98
CA ARG A 45 -24.48 -5.24 -21.16
C ARG A 45 -23.18 -5.36 -21.96
N TYR A 46 -22.38 -4.32 -21.87
CA TYR A 46 -21.07 -4.23 -22.48
C TYR A 46 -20.01 -4.03 -21.41
N TYR A 47 -18.96 -4.82 -21.48
CA TYR A 47 -17.83 -4.80 -20.54
C TYR A 47 -16.57 -4.38 -21.29
N ASP A 48 -15.71 -3.64 -20.62
CA ASP A 48 -14.40 -3.32 -21.17
C ASP A 48 -13.52 -4.57 -21.10
N ARG A 49 -13.05 -5.04 -22.26
CA ARG A 49 -12.26 -6.27 -22.36
C ARG A 49 -10.97 -6.18 -21.56
N ALA A 50 -10.33 -5.02 -21.61
CA ALA A 50 -9.07 -4.81 -20.91
C ALA A 50 -9.34 -4.62 -19.41
N ALA A 51 -10.50 -4.10 -18.99
CA ALA A 51 -10.85 -4.05 -17.56
C ALA A 51 -11.06 -5.45 -16.98
N LEU A 52 -11.73 -6.33 -17.74
CA LEU A 52 -11.95 -7.72 -17.35
C LEU A 52 -10.64 -8.51 -17.24
N LEU A 53 -9.71 -8.26 -18.15
CA LEU A 53 -8.38 -8.88 -18.15
C LEU A 53 -7.40 -8.20 -17.19
N GLY A 54 -7.82 -7.15 -16.46
CA GLY A 54 -6.93 -6.34 -15.62
C GLY A 54 -5.83 -5.59 -16.40
N THR A 55 -6.00 -5.42 -17.71
CA THR A 55 -5.06 -4.76 -18.64
C THR A 55 -5.46 -3.33 -19.01
N SER A 56 -6.70 -2.87 -18.74
CA SER A 56 -7.05 -1.44 -18.85
C SER A 56 -6.81 -0.75 -17.53
N ASN A 57 -5.56 -0.37 -17.29
CA ASN A 57 -5.20 0.45 -16.14
C ASN A 57 -4.92 1.92 -16.52
N GLU A 58 -5.38 2.40 -17.69
CA GLU A 58 -5.22 3.82 -18.06
C GLU A 58 -5.88 4.80 -17.08
N SER A 59 -6.79 4.32 -16.22
CA SER A 59 -7.46 5.14 -15.19
C SER A 59 -7.23 4.68 -13.75
N ALA A 60 -6.55 3.56 -13.50
CA ALA A 60 -6.34 3.10 -12.12
C ALA A 60 -5.35 4.02 -11.40
N ALA A 61 -5.66 4.39 -10.16
CA ALA A 61 -4.88 5.38 -9.44
C ALA A 61 -3.46 4.85 -9.18
N THR A 62 -2.47 5.74 -9.35
CA THR A 62 -1.17 5.56 -8.70
C THR A 62 -1.38 5.89 -7.22
N VAL A 63 -0.85 5.08 -6.32
CA VAL A 63 -0.96 5.30 -4.88
C VAL A 63 0.44 5.53 -4.33
N GLY A 64 0.66 6.71 -3.75
CA GLY A 64 1.81 6.97 -2.90
C GLY A 64 1.51 6.53 -1.47
N TYR A 65 2.49 5.96 -0.77
CA TYR A 65 2.35 5.65 0.66
C TYR A 65 3.50 6.27 1.45
N ALA A 66 3.15 7.06 2.48
CA ALA A 66 4.08 7.72 3.38
C ALA A 66 3.74 7.39 4.84
N ARG A 67 4.78 7.18 5.65
CA ARG A 67 4.64 6.80 7.06
C ARG A 67 5.74 7.41 7.90
N VAL A 68 5.38 7.76 9.13
CA VAL A 68 6.32 8.06 10.22
C VAL A 68 5.88 7.36 11.50
N SER A 69 6.82 7.12 12.42
CA SER A 69 6.54 6.37 13.66
C SER A 69 5.79 7.17 14.70
N GLY A 70 6.00 8.49 14.77
CA GLY A 70 5.38 9.35 15.78
C GLY A 70 4.99 10.75 15.30
N PRO A 71 4.11 11.46 16.04
CA PRO A 71 3.63 12.79 15.67
C PRO A 71 4.74 13.85 15.62
N ASP A 72 5.81 13.64 16.39
CA ASP A 72 7.05 14.42 16.41
C ASP A 72 7.71 14.47 15.03
N GLN A 73 7.47 13.47 14.19
CA GLN A 73 8.04 13.35 12.84
C GLN A 73 7.10 13.89 11.75
N LYS A 74 6.07 14.67 12.09
CA LYS A 74 5.10 15.20 11.10
C LYS A 74 5.75 15.96 9.95
N ALA A 75 6.80 16.74 10.23
CA ALA A 75 7.54 17.46 9.20
C ALA A 75 8.17 16.51 8.17
N ASP A 76 8.63 15.33 8.60
CA ASP A 76 9.14 14.31 7.70
C ASP A 76 8.02 13.68 6.85
N LEU A 77 6.86 13.42 7.46
CA LEU A 77 5.69 12.93 6.73
C LEU A 77 5.24 13.89 5.64
N ASP A 78 5.29 15.20 5.88
CA ASP A 78 4.99 16.23 4.89
C ASP A 78 6.06 16.26 3.76
N ARG A 79 7.35 16.10 4.08
CA ARG A 79 8.42 15.97 3.08
C ARG A 79 8.22 14.74 2.20
N GLN A 80 7.91 13.58 2.80
CA GLN A 80 7.63 12.34 2.06
C GLN A 80 6.43 12.53 1.12
N HIS A 81 5.35 13.16 1.61
CA HIS A 81 4.18 13.47 0.79
C HIS A 81 4.55 14.33 -0.42
N ALA A 82 5.25 15.45 -0.20
CA ALA A 82 5.65 16.35 -1.27
C ALA A 82 6.57 15.66 -2.30
N ALA A 83 7.50 14.80 -1.85
CA ALA A 83 8.38 14.05 -2.73
C ALA A 83 7.60 13.05 -3.62
N LEU A 84 6.66 12.30 -3.02
CA LEU A 84 5.79 11.39 -3.76
C LEU A 84 4.91 12.13 -4.77
N GLU A 85 4.30 13.24 -4.34
CA GLU A 85 3.44 14.05 -5.19
C GLU A 85 4.21 14.62 -6.38
N ALA A 86 5.35 15.25 -6.14
CA ALA A 86 6.21 15.81 -7.17
C ALA A 86 6.69 14.74 -8.17
N TYR A 87 7.14 13.58 -7.67
CA TYR A 87 7.61 12.49 -8.51
C TYR A 87 6.51 11.96 -9.44
N CYS A 88 5.29 11.83 -8.92
CA CYS A 88 4.16 11.32 -9.68
C CYS A 88 3.60 12.37 -10.66
N ALA A 89 3.52 13.63 -10.23
CA ALA A 89 3.11 14.75 -11.07
C ALA A 89 4.05 14.93 -12.28
N ALA A 90 5.37 14.82 -12.07
CA ALA A 90 6.37 14.89 -13.13
C ALA A 90 6.20 13.79 -14.21
N ARG A 91 5.52 12.68 -13.87
CA ARG A 91 5.21 11.57 -14.79
C ARG A 91 3.78 11.59 -15.31
N GLY A 92 3.00 12.63 -14.98
CA GLY A 92 1.61 12.77 -15.37
C GLY A 92 0.69 11.72 -14.75
N TRP A 93 1.08 11.14 -13.62
CA TRP A 93 0.29 10.09 -12.97
C TRP A 93 -0.78 10.69 -12.05
N ARG A 94 -2.03 10.29 -12.27
CA ARG A 94 -3.12 10.59 -11.32
C ARG A 94 -2.86 9.82 -10.03
N THR A 95 -2.59 10.56 -8.96
CA THR A 95 -2.04 10.00 -7.73
C THR A 95 -2.92 10.30 -6.53
N GLU A 96 -3.05 9.31 -5.67
CA GLU A 96 -3.57 9.47 -4.32
C GLU A 96 -2.44 9.15 -3.33
N ILE A 97 -2.24 9.97 -2.29
CA ILE A 97 -1.23 9.71 -1.28
C ILE A 97 -1.92 9.29 0.03
N ILE A 98 -1.62 8.07 0.46
CA ILE A 98 -2.02 7.53 1.76
C ILE A 98 -0.93 7.90 2.78
N ARG A 99 -1.34 8.40 3.93
CA ARG A 99 -0.47 8.80 5.03
C ARG A 99 -0.82 7.99 6.27
N ASP A 100 0.19 7.46 6.94
CA ASP A 100 0.01 6.77 8.22
C ASP A 100 0.94 7.32 9.31
N LEU A 101 0.46 7.18 10.54
CA LEU A 101 1.20 7.44 11.76
C LEU A 101 1.30 6.13 12.55
N GLY A 102 2.51 5.71 12.87
CA GLY A 102 2.78 4.54 13.68
C GLY A 102 4.00 3.75 13.22
N SER A 103 4.49 2.91 14.13
CA SER A 103 5.68 2.07 13.95
C SER A 103 5.62 1.22 12.67
N GLY A 104 6.79 0.96 12.08
CA GLY A 104 6.93 0.05 10.95
C GLY A 104 6.58 -1.40 11.29
N LEU A 105 6.49 -1.74 12.58
CA LEU A 105 6.14 -3.05 13.11
C LEU A 105 4.63 -3.26 13.31
N GLN A 106 3.83 -2.21 13.17
CA GLN A 106 2.40 -2.26 13.37
C GLN A 106 1.66 -2.55 12.04
N TYR A 107 0.83 -3.57 11.96
CA TYR A 107 0.20 -3.98 10.68
C TYR A 107 -1.27 -3.54 10.54
N ASP A 108 -1.91 -3.03 11.60
CA ASP A 108 -3.33 -2.66 11.67
C ASP A 108 -3.59 -1.16 11.40
N LYS A 109 -2.59 -0.43 10.90
CA LYS A 109 -2.72 0.99 10.56
C LYS A 109 -3.79 1.19 9.48
N PRO A 110 -4.66 2.20 9.60
CA PRO A 110 -5.80 2.38 8.70
C PRO A 110 -5.37 2.64 7.25
N GLY A 111 -4.30 3.39 7.02
CA GLY A 111 -3.76 3.62 5.68
C GLY A 111 -3.20 2.34 5.04
N LEU A 112 -2.46 1.54 5.81
CA LEU A 112 -1.94 0.25 5.36
C LEU A 112 -3.06 -0.73 5.03
N GLN A 113 -4.07 -0.86 5.88
CA GLN A 113 -5.25 -1.70 5.62
C GLN A 113 -5.97 -1.26 4.34
N ARG A 114 -6.13 0.04 4.15
CA ARG A 114 -6.70 0.61 2.93
C ARG A 114 -5.83 0.31 1.69
N LEU A 115 -4.51 0.41 1.80
CA LEU A 115 -3.58 0.07 0.72
C LEU A 115 -3.71 -1.40 0.33
N LEU A 116 -3.73 -2.32 1.31
CA LEU A 116 -3.91 -3.75 1.08
C LEU A 116 -5.25 -4.04 0.38
N ASP A 117 -6.34 -3.38 0.79
CA ASP A 117 -7.64 -3.47 0.13
C ASP A 117 -7.58 -3.03 -1.34
N LEU A 118 -6.86 -1.94 -1.64
CA LEU A 118 -6.69 -1.44 -3.01
C LEU A 118 -5.90 -2.43 -3.88
N ILE A 119 -4.85 -3.04 -3.33
CA ILE A 119 -4.04 -4.07 -4.00
C ILE A 119 -4.88 -5.32 -4.26
N LEU A 120 -5.55 -5.87 -3.24
CA LEU A 120 -6.34 -7.09 -3.33
C LEU A 120 -7.51 -6.98 -4.30
N ARG A 121 -8.16 -5.80 -4.35
CA ARG A 121 -9.29 -5.53 -5.26
C ARG A 121 -8.86 -5.06 -6.64
N ARG A 122 -7.54 -5.00 -6.93
CA ARG A 122 -6.98 -4.50 -8.20
C ARG A 122 -7.48 -3.10 -8.58
N ARG A 123 -7.58 -2.22 -7.58
CA ARG A 123 -8.07 -0.84 -7.75
C ARG A 123 -6.95 0.19 -7.94
N MET A 124 -5.72 -0.26 -8.04
CA MET A 124 -4.54 0.57 -8.28
C MET A 124 -3.63 -0.10 -9.30
N GLN A 125 -2.86 0.71 -10.03
CA GLN A 125 -1.87 0.22 -10.98
C GLN A 125 -0.46 0.23 -10.42
N ARG A 126 -0.17 1.20 -9.54
CA ARG A 126 1.19 1.47 -9.09
C ARG A 126 1.21 1.89 -7.64
N LEU A 127 2.11 1.29 -6.87
CA LEU A 127 2.51 1.73 -5.55
C LEU A 127 3.82 2.50 -5.66
N VAL A 128 3.86 3.72 -5.12
CA VAL A 128 5.07 4.55 -5.05
C VAL A 128 5.45 4.76 -3.60
N LEU A 129 6.72 4.50 -3.28
CA LEU A 129 7.31 4.63 -1.95
C LEU A 129 8.57 5.47 -2.05
N THR A 130 8.95 6.16 -0.99
CA THR A 130 10.29 6.76 -0.88
C THR A 130 11.33 5.66 -0.59
N HIS A 131 11.07 4.79 0.37
CA HIS A 131 11.92 3.62 0.68
C HIS A 131 11.06 2.40 1.05
N GLY A 132 11.62 1.19 0.95
CA GLY A 132 10.92 -0.05 1.30
C GLY A 132 10.43 -0.07 2.76
N ASP A 133 11.31 0.33 3.68
CA ASP A 133 11.05 0.41 5.12
C ASP A 133 9.97 1.42 5.52
N ARG A 134 9.62 2.34 4.62
CA ARG A 134 8.54 3.32 4.85
C ARG A 134 7.17 2.66 4.75
N LEU A 135 7.07 1.49 4.11
CA LEU A 135 5.86 0.68 4.13
C LEU A 135 5.73 -0.07 5.46
N LEU A 136 6.67 -0.95 5.74
CA LEU A 136 6.75 -1.83 6.90
C LEU A 136 8.22 -2.08 7.22
N ARG A 137 8.56 -2.27 8.49
CA ARG A 137 9.93 -2.61 8.89
C ARG A 137 10.28 -4.06 8.55
N PHE A 138 9.30 -4.95 8.66
CA PHE A 138 9.41 -6.35 8.22
C PHE A 138 8.18 -6.73 7.41
N GLY A 139 8.38 -7.60 6.41
CA GLY A 139 7.28 -8.14 5.61
C GLY A 139 6.80 -7.19 4.50
N ALA A 140 7.54 -6.13 4.20
CA ALA A 140 7.30 -5.31 3.01
C ALA A 140 7.40 -6.15 1.73
N GLU A 141 8.29 -7.14 1.71
CA GLU A 141 8.50 -8.10 0.63
C GLU A 141 7.24 -8.94 0.35
N LEU A 142 6.47 -9.27 1.40
CA LEU A 142 5.19 -9.98 1.23
C LEU A 142 4.17 -9.08 0.54
N VAL A 143 4.15 -7.79 0.87
CA VAL A 143 3.29 -6.81 0.18
C VAL A 143 3.74 -6.63 -1.26
N PHE A 144 5.04 -6.56 -1.53
CA PHE A 144 5.58 -6.46 -2.89
C PHE A 144 5.26 -7.70 -3.73
N ALA A 145 5.39 -8.90 -3.16
CA ALA A 145 4.98 -10.15 -3.82
C ALA A 145 3.48 -10.17 -4.11
N LEU A 146 2.65 -9.60 -3.23
CA LEU A 146 1.22 -9.43 -3.48
C LEU A 146 0.97 -8.45 -4.62
N CYS A 147 1.66 -7.32 -4.65
CA CYS A 147 1.60 -6.36 -5.74
C CYS A 147 1.92 -7.03 -7.08
N GLU A 148 3.03 -7.77 -7.16
CA GLU A 148 3.44 -8.51 -8.35
C GLU A 148 2.35 -9.47 -8.83
N LYS A 149 1.80 -10.29 -7.93
CA LYS A 149 0.71 -11.23 -8.23
C LYS A 149 -0.57 -10.55 -8.71
N GLN A 150 -0.81 -9.30 -8.30
CA GLN A 150 -1.98 -8.51 -8.70
C GLN A 150 -1.70 -7.59 -9.90
N GLY A 151 -0.48 -7.60 -10.46
CA GLY A 151 -0.09 -6.73 -11.57
C GLY A 151 0.06 -5.26 -11.17
N VAL A 152 0.34 -4.99 -9.89
CA VAL A 152 0.64 -3.66 -9.37
C VAL A 152 2.14 -3.41 -9.45
N GLU A 153 2.54 -2.37 -10.16
CA GLU A 153 3.94 -1.94 -10.26
C GLU A 153 4.38 -1.30 -8.93
N VAL A 154 5.54 -1.68 -8.40
CA VAL A 154 6.13 -1.04 -7.22
C VAL A 154 7.30 -0.16 -7.65
N VAL A 155 7.26 1.11 -7.26
CA VAL A 155 8.30 2.10 -7.58
C VAL A 155 8.85 2.69 -6.28
N VAL A 156 10.15 2.59 -6.07
CA VAL A 156 10.85 3.16 -4.92
C VAL A 156 11.68 4.36 -5.37
N ILE A 157 11.32 5.55 -4.90
CA ILE A 157 11.99 6.81 -5.21
C ILE A 157 13.07 7.03 -4.16
N HIS A 158 14.31 6.65 -4.47
CA HIS A 158 15.43 6.82 -3.55
C HIS A 158 15.55 8.29 -3.14
N GLY A 159 14.99 8.62 -1.97
CA GLY A 159 15.14 9.91 -1.32
C GLY A 159 16.52 9.96 -0.69
N THR A 160 17.17 11.11 -0.77
CA THR A 160 18.32 11.39 0.09
C THR A 160 17.80 11.52 1.53
N ASP A 161 18.03 10.50 2.37
CA ASP A 161 17.73 10.57 3.81
C ASP A 161 18.84 11.36 4.55
N PRO A 162 18.49 12.38 5.36
CA PRO A 162 19.25 12.74 6.56
C PRO A 162 18.36 12.56 7.83
N PRO A 163 18.92 12.77 9.04
CA PRO A 163 18.78 11.90 10.22
C PRO A 163 17.32 11.68 10.65
N SER A 164 16.88 10.43 10.62
CA SER A 164 15.63 9.94 11.23
C SER A 164 15.53 8.42 11.14
N PHE A 165 16.23 7.80 10.17
CA PHE A 165 16.24 6.35 9.98
C PHE A 165 16.87 5.61 11.17
N GLU A 166 18.03 6.06 11.66
CA GLU A 166 18.71 5.44 12.80
C GLU A 166 17.87 5.52 14.08
N GLU A 167 17.28 6.69 14.36
CA GLU A 167 16.37 6.87 15.50
C GLU A 167 15.11 6.00 15.38
N GLU A 168 14.54 5.88 14.17
CA GLU A 168 13.38 5.03 13.94
C GLU A 168 13.72 3.54 14.09
N LEU A 169 14.90 3.14 13.64
CA LEU A 169 15.40 1.77 13.79
C LEU A 169 15.64 1.44 15.27
N ALA A 170 16.25 2.36 16.04
CA ALA A 170 16.46 2.19 17.47
C ALA A 170 15.12 2.04 18.22
N ARG A 171 14.14 2.90 17.92
CA ARG A 171 12.78 2.79 18.49
C ARG A 171 12.12 1.45 18.15
N ASP A 172 12.24 0.99 16.91
CA ASP A 172 11.67 -0.30 16.49
C ASP A 172 12.37 -1.48 17.19
N MET A 173 13.70 -1.43 17.38
CA MET A 173 14.42 -2.43 18.16
C MET A 173 13.97 -2.45 19.63
N LEU A 174 13.77 -1.28 20.24
CA LEU A 174 13.24 -1.19 21.61
C LEU A 174 11.82 -1.75 21.70
N GLU A 175 10.96 -1.51 20.70
CA GLU A 175 9.62 -2.10 20.64
C GLU A 175 9.66 -3.63 20.56
N ILE A 176 10.53 -4.18 19.70
CA ILE A 176 10.73 -5.64 19.58
C ILE A 176 11.19 -6.21 20.93
N ILE A 177 12.26 -5.65 21.51
CA ILE A 177 12.81 -6.16 22.77
C ILE A 177 11.77 -6.04 23.89
N THR A 178 10.99 -4.96 23.91
CA THR A 178 9.92 -4.76 24.90
C THR A 178 8.83 -5.83 24.77
N GLU A 179 8.35 -6.11 23.56
CA GLU A 179 7.33 -7.13 23.30
C GLU A 179 7.85 -8.53 23.65
N PHE A 180 9.08 -8.87 23.26
CA PHE A 180 9.71 -10.14 23.62
C PHE A 180 9.92 -10.27 25.13
N SER A 181 10.37 -9.22 25.80
CA SER A 181 10.57 -9.18 27.25
C SER A 181 9.25 -9.36 28.00
N ALA A 182 8.18 -8.73 27.51
CA ALA A 182 6.84 -8.86 28.07
C ALA A 182 6.28 -10.28 27.92
N ARG A 183 6.58 -10.98 26.81
CA ARG A 183 6.19 -12.39 26.60
C ARG A 183 7.04 -13.37 27.40
N LEU A 184 8.35 -13.15 27.47
CA LEU A 184 9.30 -14.03 28.18
C LEU A 184 9.17 -13.95 29.70
N TYR A 185 9.05 -12.74 30.24
CA TYR A 185 9.09 -12.51 31.69
C TYR A 185 7.72 -12.13 32.27
N GLY A 186 6.73 -11.82 31.43
CA GLY A 186 5.44 -11.25 31.84
C GLY A 186 5.47 -9.72 31.91
N ARG A 187 4.38 -9.08 31.47
CA ARG A 187 4.23 -7.61 31.33
C ARG A 187 4.58 -6.76 32.57
N ARG A 188 4.55 -7.34 33.78
CA ARG A 188 4.84 -6.63 35.04
C ARG A 188 6.08 -7.14 35.78
N SER A 189 6.87 -8.01 35.14
CA SER A 189 8.05 -8.57 35.80
C SER A 189 9.12 -7.51 36.04
N PRO A 190 9.71 -7.47 37.26
CA PRO A 190 10.84 -6.59 37.57
C PRO A 190 12.02 -6.77 36.61
N LYS A 191 12.21 -8.00 36.09
CA LYS A 191 13.29 -8.31 35.12
C LYS A 191 13.05 -7.66 33.76
N ALA A 192 11.81 -7.64 33.27
CA ALA A 192 11.46 -6.96 32.02
C ALA A 192 11.65 -5.45 32.13
N ARG A 193 11.22 -4.84 33.25
CA ARG A 193 11.42 -3.40 33.49
C ARG A 193 12.90 -3.03 33.53
N LYS A 194 13.71 -3.78 34.27
CA LYS A 194 15.15 -3.52 34.39
C LYS A 194 15.87 -3.62 33.05
N LEU A 195 15.51 -4.60 32.21
CA LEU A 195 16.11 -4.75 30.87
C LEU A 195 15.75 -3.57 29.96
N ILE A 196 14.48 -3.15 29.95
CA ILE A 196 14.02 -2.00 29.15
C ILE A 196 14.67 -0.70 29.64
N GLU A 197 14.84 -0.54 30.95
CA GLU A 197 15.44 0.65 31.56
C GLU A 197 16.93 0.78 31.23
N VAL A 198 17.68 -0.33 31.24
CA VAL A 198 19.08 -0.37 30.79
C VAL A 198 19.20 0.04 29.32
N LEU A 199 18.37 -0.54 28.45
CA LEU A 199 18.42 -0.26 27.01
C LEU A 199 18.06 1.20 26.68
N LYS A 200 17.12 1.80 27.42
CA LYS A 200 16.79 3.23 27.28
C LYS A 200 17.88 4.16 27.81
N SER A 201 18.67 3.71 28.80
CA SER A 201 19.76 4.51 29.36
C SER A 201 21.00 4.57 28.46
N GLU A 202 21.17 3.59 27.58
CA GLU A 202 22.25 3.54 26.59
C GLU A 202 21.99 4.42 25.35
N GLU A 203 20.77 4.98 25.19
CA GLU A 203 20.43 5.99 24.17
C GLU A 203 20.84 7.44 24.57
N GLY A 204 21.66 7.62 25.61
CA GLY A 204 22.22 8.93 25.97
C GLY A 204 22.98 9.59 24.80
N PRO A 205 22.94 10.93 24.67
CA PRO A 205 23.15 11.62 23.40
C PRO A 205 24.49 11.22 22.77
N ALA A 206 24.44 10.82 21.48
CA ALA A 206 25.61 10.72 20.64
C ALA A 206 26.40 12.03 20.80
N THR A 207 27.56 11.92 21.45
CA THR A 207 28.52 13.01 21.57
C THR A 207 29.03 13.29 20.16
N ALA A 208 28.49 14.35 19.54
CA ALA A 208 29.06 14.90 18.32
C ALA A 208 30.42 15.56 18.67
N PRO A 209 31.45 15.41 17.82
CA PRO A 209 32.78 15.99 18.04
C PRO A 209 32.79 17.52 18.00
#